data_AF-H5XWB5-F1
#
_entry.id   AF-H5XWB5-F1
#
_cell.length_a   1.000
_cell.length_b   1.000
_cell.length_c   1.000
_cell.angle_alpha   90.00
_cell.angle_beta   90.00
_cell.angle_gamma   90.00
#
_symmetry.space_group_name_H-M   'P 1'
#
loop_
_entity.id
_entity.type
_entity.pdbx_description
1 polymer ?
#
loop_
_entity_poly.entity_id
_entity_poly.type
_entity_poly.pdbx_seq_one_letter_code
_entity_poly.pdbx_strand_id
1 'polypeptide(L)'
;MNLAFWRYQLILGLLYIFWEEFFVMGGILNQLAFNFSVFYPLGFLVGYRPENEDLRTAYLAAFIFNLLSYLIARLVGYPIESVILVVLDFVSLVVVLKLGLYFGRRAQSEE
;
A
#
# COMPACT_ATOMS: atom_id res chain seq x y z
N MET A 1 -15.09 -4.43 -10.65
CA MET A 1 -13.87 -4.92 -9.95
C MET A 1 -14.09 -6.37 -9.54
N ASN A 2 -13.02 -7.19 -9.55
CA ASN A 2 -13.08 -8.60 -9.20
C ASN A 2 -12.92 -8.82 -7.67
N LEU A 3 -13.05 -10.07 -7.21
CA LEU A 3 -12.91 -10.43 -5.80
C LEU A 3 -11.51 -10.11 -5.25
N ALA A 4 -10.47 -10.36 -6.06
CA ALA A 4 -9.08 -10.06 -5.73
C ALA A 4 -8.87 -8.59 -5.35
N PHE A 5 -9.43 -7.67 -6.14
CA PHE A 5 -9.39 -6.24 -5.88
C PHE A 5 -9.93 -5.91 -4.47
N TRP A 6 -11.13 -6.41 -4.15
CA TRP A 6 -11.77 -6.12 -2.87
C TRP A 6 -11.03 -6.75 -1.69
N ARG A 7 -10.45 -7.95 -1.88
CA ARG A 7 -9.55 -8.56 -0.89
C ARG A 7 -8.34 -7.67 -0.62
N TYR A 8 -7.72 -7.11 -1.65
CA TYR A 8 -6.59 -6.21 -1.48
C TYR A 8 -6.99 -4.89 -0.80
N GLN A 9 -8.15 -4.32 -1.14
CA GLN A 9 -8.67 -3.15 -0.43
C GLN A 9 -8.90 -3.43 1.06
N LEU A 10 -9.46 -4.60 1.39
CA LEU A 10 -9.67 -5.00 2.77
C LEU A 10 -8.34 -5.12 3.53
N ILE A 11 -7.34 -5.78 2.94
CA ILE A 11 -6.00 -5.91 3.53
C ILE A 11 -5.39 -4.53 3.77
N LEU A 12 -5.43 -3.65 2.77
CA LEU A 12 -4.90 -2.29 2.88
C LEU A 12 -5.60 -1.48 3.96
N GLY A 13 -6.92 -1.55 4.04
CA GLY A 13 -7.69 -0.86 5.07
C GLY A 13 -7.33 -1.34 6.47
N LEU A 14 -7.21 -2.66 6.67
CA LEU A 14 -6.80 -3.23 7.95
C LEU A 14 -5.39 -2.81 8.34
N LEU A 15 -4.44 -2.85 7.40
CA LEU A 15 -3.07 -2.42 7.63
C LEU A 15 -2.99 -0.93 7.94
N TYR A 16 -3.74 -0.10 7.22
CA TYR A 16 -3.79 1.33 7.45
C TYR A 16 -4.30 1.66 8.85
N ILE A 17 -5.46 1.11 9.25
CA ILE A 17 -6.02 1.33 10.59
C ILE A 17 -5.06 0.81 11.67
N PHE A 18 -4.42 -0.33 11.43
CA PHE A 18 -3.46 -0.87 12.39
C PHE A 18 -2.25 0.04 12.55
N TRP A 19 -1.72 0.59 11.46
CA TRP A 19 -0.48 1.37 11.50
C TRP A 19 -0.68 2.86 11.78
N GLU A 20 -1.84 3.45 11.49
CA GLU A 20 -2.04 4.91 11.56
C GLU A 20 -1.70 5.51 12.93
N GLU A 21 -1.98 4.78 14.01
CA GLU A 21 -1.70 5.22 15.38
C GLU A 21 -0.19 5.23 15.72
N PHE A 22 0.62 4.45 15.00
CA PHE A 22 2.07 4.35 15.23
C PHE A 22 2.86 5.45 14.50
N PHE A 23 2.32 5.98 13.41
CA PHE A 23 3.00 6.92 12.52
C PHE A 23 2.40 8.33 12.61
N VAL A 24 2.27 8.85 13.84
CA VAL A 24 1.62 10.15 14.15
C VAL A 24 2.48 11.40 13.88
N MET A 25 3.79 11.25 13.68
CA MET A 25 4.69 12.41 13.46
C MET A 25 4.83 12.77 11.98
N GLY A 26 4.91 14.07 11.68
CA GLY A 26 5.22 14.54 10.33
C GLY A 26 6.65 14.15 9.88
N GLY A 27 6.89 14.19 8.57
CA GLY A 27 8.23 14.05 7.99
C GLY A 27 8.41 12.87 7.03
N ILE A 28 9.41 13.01 6.16
CA ILE A 28 9.66 12.10 5.03
C ILE A 28 9.90 10.65 5.50
N LEU A 29 10.73 10.45 6.52
CA LEU A 29 11.06 9.10 7.01
C LEU A 29 9.84 8.40 7.60
N ASN A 30 9.02 9.12 8.37
CA ASN A 30 7.82 8.56 8.97
C ASN A 30 6.81 8.15 7.88
N GLN A 31 6.66 8.96 6.83
CA GLN A 31 5.81 8.65 5.70
C GLN A 31 6.32 7.48 4.85
N LEU A 32 7.63 7.39 4.60
CA LEU A 32 8.22 6.24 3.92
C LEU A 32 8.04 4.95 4.73
N ALA A 33 8.21 5.02 6.05
CA ALA A 33 8.02 3.89 6.95
C ALA A 33 6.54 3.47 7.02
N PHE A 34 5.61 4.42 7.05
CA PHE A 34 4.17 4.13 7.00
C PHE A 34 3.79 3.41 5.69
N ASN A 35 4.22 3.94 4.55
CA ASN A 35 4.02 3.29 3.24
C ASN A 35 4.61 1.90 3.19
N PHE A 36 5.80 1.72 3.76
CA PHE A 36 6.42 0.41 3.85
C PHE A 36 5.51 -0.55 4.63
N SER A 37 5.08 -0.16 5.83
CA SER A 37 4.23 -0.97 6.71
C SER A 37 2.87 -1.34 6.10
N VAL A 38 2.33 -0.52 5.20
CA VAL A 38 1.04 -0.78 4.52
C VAL A 38 1.23 -1.57 3.22
N PHE A 39 2.11 -1.12 2.31
CA PHE A 39 2.21 -1.69 0.98
C PHE A 39 3.12 -2.91 0.89
N TYR A 40 4.12 -3.04 1.78
CA TYR A 40 5.02 -4.20 1.76
C TYR A 40 4.28 -5.50 2.07
N PRO A 41 3.46 -5.59 3.14
CA PRO A 41 2.72 -6.82 3.43
C PRO A 41 1.73 -7.17 2.34
N LEU A 42 1.06 -6.19 1.75
CA LEU A 42 0.21 -6.44 0.58
C LEU A 42 1.05 -7.04 -0.57
N GLY A 43 2.16 -6.40 -0.93
CA GLY A 43 3.05 -6.91 -1.98
C GLY A 43 3.51 -8.34 -1.70
N PHE A 44 3.91 -8.61 -0.45
CA PHE A 44 4.33 -9.94 0.00
C PHE A 44 3.23 -10.98 -0.22
N LEU A 45 2.00 -10.71 0.24
CA LEU A 45 0.85 -11.60 0.04
C LEU A 45 0.48 -11.78 -1.44
N VAL A 46 0.60 -10.73 -2.24
CA VAL A 46 0.42 -10.78 -3.70
C VAL A 46 1.47 -11.69 -4.36
N GLY A 47 2.61 -11.91 -3.72
CA GLY A 47 3.62 -12.90 -4.11
C GLY A 47 3.10 -14.32 -4.15
N TYR A 48 2.18 -14.68 -3.26
CA TYR A 48 1.55 -16.01 -3.15
C TYR A 48 0.28 -16.17 -3.97
N ARG A 49 -0.07 -15.18 -4.80
CA ARG A 49 -1.31 -15.24 -5.57
C ARG A 49 -1.27 -16.38 -6.60
N PRO A 50 -2.42 -16.98 -6.94
CA PRO A 50 -2.52 -17.91 -8.06
C PRO A 50 -2.07 -17.27 -9.39
N GLU A 51 -1.51 -18.07 -10.30
CA GLU A 51 -0.99 -17.57 -11.60
C GLU A 51 -2.06 -16.94 -12.49
N ASN A 52 -3.32 -17.36 -12.34
CA ASN A 52 -4.45 -16.79 -13.08
C ASN A 52 -4.90 -15.42 -12.56
N GLU A 53 -4.36 -14.95 -11.42
CA GLU A 53 -4.68 -13.66 -10.84
C GLU A 53 -3.80 -12.55 -11.40
N ASP A 54 -4.43 -11.58 -12.08
CA ASP A 54 -3.73 -10.46 -12.69
C ASP A 54 -3.09 -9.55 -11.63
N LEU A 55 -1.76 -9.49 -11.68
CA LEU A 55 -0.91 -8.62 -10.87
C LEU A 55 -1.36 -7.15 -10.89
N ARG A 56 -1.87 -6.66 -12.04
CA ARG A 56 -2.31 -5.27 -12.20
C ARG A 56 -3.42 -4.92 -11.20
N THR A 57 -4.20 -5.90 -10.77
CA THR A 57 -5.25 -5.73 -9.76
C THR A 57 -4.68 -5.23 -8.44
N ALA A 58 -3.52 -5.73 -8.00
CA ALA A 58 -2.88 -5.32 -6.75
C ALA A 58 -2.39 -3.87 -6.81
N TYR A 59 -1.74 -3.49 -7.91
CA TYR A 59 -1.29 -2.12 -8.13
C TYR A 59 -2.46 -1.14 -8.23
N LEU A 60 -3.53 -1.52 -8.94
CA LEU A 60 -4.74 -0.70 -9.03
C LEU A 60 -5.41 -0.55 -7.67
N ALA A 61 -5.47 -1.61 -6.87
CA ALA A 61 -6.01 -1.56 -5.51
C ALA A 61 -5.19 -0.62 -4.62
N ALA A 62 -3.87 -0.78 -4.57
CA ALA A 62 -2.99 0.09 -3.81
C ALA A 62 -3.11 1.55 -4.27
N PHE A 63 -3.11 1.81 -5.59
CA PHE A 63 -3.23 3.15 -6.14
C PHE A 63 -4.55 3.82 -5.75
N ILE A 64 -5.68 3.12 -5.92
CA ILE A 64 -7.00 3.64 -5.56
C ILE A 64 -7.09 3.85 -4.05
N PHE A 65 -6.57 2.93 -3.25
CA PHE A 65 -6.53 3.07 -1.80
C PHE A 65 -5.79 4.34 -1.39
N ASN A 66 -4.60 4.55 -1.96
CA ASN A 66 -3.79 5.73 -1.66
C ASN A 66 -4.43 7.04 -2.15
N LEU A 67 -5.09 7.01 -3.30
CA LEU A 67 -5.85 8.18 -3.77
C LEU A 67 -7.03 8.50 -2.83
N LEU A 68 -7.73 7.48 -2.36
CA LEU A 68 -8.86 7.64 -1.44
C LEU A 68 -8.41 8.13 -0.07
N SER A 69 -7.26 7.71 0.46
CA SER A 69 -6.73 8.20 1.74
C SER A 69 -6.48 9.71 1.70
N TYR A 70 -5.86 10.23 0.63
CA TYR A 70 -5.69 11.69 0.45
C TYR A 70 -7.00 12.42 0.24
N LEU A 71 -7.95 11.83 -0.51
CA LEU A 71 -9.27 12.43 -0.70
C LEU A 71 -9.99 12.56 0.64
N ILE A 72 -9.97 11.52 1.46
CA ILE A 72 -10.56 11.53 2.81
C ILE A 72 -9.86 12.57 3.67
N ALA A 73 -8.52 12.57 3.74
CA ALA A 73 -7.75 13.56 4.50
C ALA A 73 -8.16 14.99 4.14
N ARG A 74 -8.32 15.29 2.84
CA ARG A 74 -8.80 16.58 2.36
C ARG A 74 -10.24 16.88 2.79
N LEU A 75 -11.14 15.91 2.75
CA LEU A 75 -12.55 16.07 3.13
C LEU A 75 -12.73 16.31 4.64
N VAL A 76 -11.92 15.66 5.47
CA VAL A 76 -11.98 15.83 6.94
C VAL A 76 -11.08 16.96 7.46
N GLY A 77 -10.38 17.66 6.57
CA GLY A 77 -9.56 18.83 6.91
C GLY A 77 -8.19 18.50 7.52
N TYR A 78 -7.68 17.28 7.36
CA TYR A 78 -6.30 16.97 7.73
C TYR A 78 -5.33 17.73 6.80
N PRO A 79 -4.32 18.42 7.36
CA PRO A 79 -3.38 19.20 6.56
C PRO A 79 -2.48 18.27 5.73
N ILE A 80 -2.46 18.49 4.41
CA ILE A 80 -1.47 17.88 3.51
C ILE A 80 -0.27 18.83 3.45
N GLU A 81 0.78 18.51 4.21
CA GLU A 81 1.92 19.42 4.42
C GLU A 81 2.69 19.75 3.13
N SER A 82 2.76 18.82 2.17
CA SER A 82 3.57 19.00 0.96
C SER A 82 3.11 18.12 -0.20
N VAL A 83 3.01 18.71 -1.40
CA VAL A 83 2.77 17.96 -2.64
C VAL A 83 3.91 16.99 -2.94
N ILE A 84 5.15 17.32 -2.54
CA ILE A 84 6.31 16.44 -2.73
C ILE A 84 6.13 15.15 -1.93
N LEU A 85 5.58 15.24 -0.72
CA LEU A 85 5.27 14.08 0.11
C LEU A 85 4.23 13.18 -0.56
N VAL A 86 3.17 13.78 -1.12
CA VAL A 86 2.17 13.04 -1.91
C VAL A 86 2.82 12.30 -3.09
N VAL A 87 3.67 12.98 -3.87
CA VAL A 87 4.38 12.33 -5.00
C VAL A 87 5.28 11.19 -4.51
N LEU A 88 6.03 11.40 -3.43
CA LEU A 88 6.87 10.37 -2.82
C LEU A 88 6.06 9.17 -2.37
N ASP A 89 4.84 9.39 -1.88
CA ASP A 89 3.88 8.37 -1.47
C ASP A 89 3.49 7.45 -2.64
N PHE A 90 3.11 8.03 -3.78
CA PHE A 90 2.73 7.27 -4.96
C PHE A 90 3.92 6.55 -5.59
N VAL A 91 5.11 7.14 -5.54
CA VAL A 91 6.34 6.49 -6.03
C VAL A 91 6.75 5.35 -5.09
N SER A 92 6.71 5.58 -3.78
CA SER A 92 7.08 4.58 -2.77
C SER A 92 6.14 3.38 -2.85
N LEU A 93 4.84 3.58 -3.06
CA LEU A 93 3.86 2.52 -3.28
C LEU A 93 4.33 1.53 -4.35
N VAL A 94 4.73 2.00 -5.52
CA VAL A 94 5.16 1.12 -6.63
C VAL A 94 6.40 0.34 -6.25
N VAL A 95 7.38 1.00 -5.62
CA VAL A 95 8.65 0.38 -5.22
C VAL A 95 8.42 -0.66 -4.12
N VAL A 96 7.72 -0.29 -3.06
CA VAL A 96 7.45 -1.11 -1.88
C VAL A 96 6.61 -2.33 -2.25
N LEU A 97 5.54 -2.15 -3.04
CA LEU A 97 4.69 -3.26 -3.45
C LEU A 97 5.47 -4.25 -4.32
N LYS A 98 6.35 -3.76 -5.20
CA LYS A 98 7.23 -4.60 -6.02
C LYS A 98 8.27 -5.36 -5.17
N LEU A 99 8.82 -4.73 -4.14
CA LEU A 99 9.73 -5.39 -3.20
C LEU A 99 9.02 -6.51 -2.45
N GLY A 100 7.86 -6.23 -1.86
CA GLY A 100 7.05 -7.26 -1.18
C GLY A 100 6.75 -8.44 -2.11
N LEU A 101 6.30 -8.15 -3.33
CA LEU A 101 6.04 -9.17 -4.35
C LEU A 101 7.24 -10.06 -4.63
N TYR A 102 8.43 -9.47 -4.78
CA TYR A 102 9.65 -10.22 -5.02
C TYR A 102 9.94 -11.19 -3.87
N PHE A 103 9.86 -10.71 -2.62
CA PHE A 103 10.10 -11.54 -1.44
C PHE A 103 9.04 -12.62 -1.27
N GLY A 104 7.76 -12.33 -1.51
CA GLY A 104 6.69 -13.33 -1.43
C GLY A 104 6.86 -14.45 -2.46
N ARG A 105 7.21 -14.12 -3.71
CA ARG A 105 7.52 -15.12 -4.74
C ARG A 105 8.73 -15.97 -4.40
N ARG A 106 9.78 -15.34 -3.87
CA ARG A 106 10.98 -16.04 -3.43
C ARG A 106 10.64 -17.03 -2.32
N ALA A 107 9.90 -16.60 -1.30
CA ALA A 107 9.50 -17.46 -0.20
C ALA A 107 8.63 -18.63 -0.66
N GLN A 108 7.73 -18.42 -1.63
CA GLN A 108 6.95 -19.50 -2.24
C GLN A 108 7.81 -20.51 -3.02
N SER A 109 8.91 -20.08 -3.64
CA SER A 109 9.81 -20.99 -4.40
C SER A 109 10.75 -21.82 -3.51
N GLU A 110 10.86 -21.48 -2.23
CA GLU A 110 11.66 -22.22 -1.24
C GLU A 110 10.84 -23.32 -0.53
N GLU A 111 9.51 -23.41 -0.77
CA GLU A 111 8.61 -24.50 -0.35
C GLU A 111 8.43 -25.57 -1.44
#